data_AF-A0A954VEJ2-F1
#
_entry.id   AF-A0A954VEJ2-F1
#
_cell.length_a   1.000
_cell.length_b   1.000
_cell.length_c   1.000
_cell.angle_alpha   90.00
_cell.angle_beta   90.00
_cell.angle_gamma   90.00
#
_symmetry.space_group_name_H-M   'P 1'
#
loop_
_entity.id
_entity.type
_entity.pdbx_description
1 polymer ?
#
loop_
_entity_poly.entity_id
_entity_poly.type
_entity_poly.pdbx_seq_one_letter_code
_entity_poly.pdbx_strand_id
1 'polypeptide(L)'
;IPELEGKYVFGDLALQNLPPRVDGRLFYADLTSGEIKEFQLPQFANGRLPDGLTVHGFGQDGHGELYAMVTNTPADGNGGIIYQLVAVPEPSSWFLFAGLCCLVIRNVRHRRSTLSG
;
A
#
# COMPACT_ATOMS: atom_id res chain seq x y z
N ILE A 1 12.70 -1.43 -2.98
CA ILE A 1 11.80 -0.47 -2.31
C ILE A 1 12.57 0.15 -1.15
N PRO A 2 12.95 1.43 -1.21
CA PRO A 2 13.78 2.07 -0.17
C PRO A 2 13.22 1.95 1.25
N GLU A 3 11.90 2.07 1.40
CA GLU A 3 11.21 2.04 2.69
C GLU A 3 11.24 0.66 3.37
N LEU A 4 11.59 -0.38 2.61
CA LEU A 4 11.71 -1.75 3.08
C LEU A 4 13.15 -2.18 3.38
N GLU A 5 14.12 -1.29 3.19
CA GLU A 5 15.51 -1.61 3.50
C GLU A 5 15.67 -1.98 4.98
N GLY A 6 16.26 -3.15 5.24
CA GLY A 6 16.40 -3.71 6.59
C GLY A 6 15.11 -4.21 7.25
N LYS A 7 13.98 -4.22 6.53
CA LYS A 7 12.71 -4.79 7.02
C LYS A 7 12.55 -6.23 6.54
N TYR A 8 11.92 -7.07 7.37
CA TYR A 8 11.57 -8.44 6.99
C TYR A 8 10.09 -8.49 6.57
N VAL A 9 9.81 -8.81 5.31
CA VAL A 9 8.46 -8.84 4.74
C VAL A 9 7.90 -10.26 4.78
N PHE A 10 6.65 -10.41 5.22
CA PHE A 10 5.97 -11.70 5.30
C PHE A 10 4.45 -11.53 5.17
N GLY A 11 3.73 -12.64 5.01
CA GLY A 11 2.26 -12.64 4.94
C GLY A 11 1.64 -13.66 5.88
N ASP A 12 0.35 -13.51 6.18
CA ASP A 12 -0.41 -14.53 6.91
C ASP A 12 -1.06 -15.54 5.95
N LEU A 13 -0.90 -16.83 6.27
CA LEU A 13 -1.67 -17.91 5.67
C LEU A 13 -3.02 -17.91 6.40
N ALA A 14 -4.06 -17.42 5.74
CA ALA A 14 -5.36 -17.18 6.36
C ALA A 14 -6.10 -18.53 6.60
N LEU A 15 -5.74 -19.24 7.67
CA LEU A 15 -6.21 -20.59 8.00
C LEU A 15 -7.23 -20.65 9.14
N GLN A 16 -8.02 -19.60 9.38
CA GLN A 16 -9.03 -19.72 10.44
C GLN A 16 -10.22 -20.57 9.98
N ASN A 17 -10.50 -21.64 10.72
CA ASN A 17 -11.77 -22.35 10.65
C ASN A 17 -12.75 -21.67 11.62
N LEU A 18 -13.52 -20.71 11.11
CA LEU A 18 -14.71 -20.07 11.72
C LEU A 18 -14.52 -18.81 12.61
N PRO A 19 -14.94 -17.63 12.14
CA PRO A 19 -15.29 -17.33 10.74
C PRO A 19 -14.02 -17.42 9.87
N PRO A 20 -14.10 -17.94 8.64
CA PRO A 20 -12.94 -18.00 7.76
C PRO A 20 -12.33 -16.63 7.60
N ARG A 21 -11.07 -16.49 8.01
CA ARG A 21 -10.29 -15.33 7.59
C ARG A 21 -9.93 -15.62 6.15
N VAL A 22 -10.72 -15.08 5.22
CA VAL A 22 -10.61 -15.41 3.80
C VAL A 22 -9.42 -14.68 3.19
N ASP A 23 -9.20 -13.43 3.60
CA ASP A 23 -8.27 -12.54 2.93
C ASP A 23 -6.94 -12.42 3.68
N GLY A 24 -5.87 -12.91 3.03
CA GLY A 24 -4.51 -12.78 3.50
C GLY A 24 -4.06 -11.32 3.60
N ARG A 25 -3.10 -11.09 4.51
CA ARG A 25 -2.47 -9.80 4.74
C ARG A 25 -0.97 -9.90 4.54
N LEU A 26 -0.38 -8.74 4.24
CA LEU A 26 1.06 -8.56 4.22
C LEU A 26 1.48 -7.77 5.45
N PHE A 27 2.69 -8.03 5.91
CA PHE A 27 3.31 -7.41 7.07
C PHE A 27 4.78 -7.14 6.78
N TYR A 28 5.35 -6.23 7.56
CA TYR A 28 6.78 -6.10 7.68
C TYR A 28 7.18 -6.00 9.15
N ALA A 29 8.33 -6.58 9.48
CA ALA A 29 8.98 -6.40 10.77
C ALA A 29 10.14 -5.42 10.63
N ASP A 30 10.15 -4.41 11.50
CA ASP A 30 11.33 -3.60 11.76
C ASP A 30 12.21 -4.33 12.77
N LEU A 31 13.30 -4.92 12.30
CA LEU A 31 14.18 -5.71 13.15
C LEU A 31 14.97 -4.85 14.15
N THR A 32 15.07 -3.54 13.91
CA THR A 32 15.75 -2.60 14.82
C THR A 32 14.87 -2.24 16.00
N SER A 33 13.59 -1.92 15.75
CA SER A 33 12.65 -1.56 16.82
C SER A 33 11.92 -2.78 17.43
N GLY A 34 11.91 -3.91 16.73
CA GLY A 34 11.15 -5.11 17.09
C GLY A 34 9.65 -5.00 16.76
N GLU A 35 9.22 -3.97 16.04
CA GLU A 35 7.81 -3.76 15.69
C GLU A 35 7.39 -4.57 14.46
N ILE A 36 6.18 -5.13 14.51
CA ILE A 36 5.51 -5.72 13.35
C ILE A 36 4.36 -4.79 12.94
N LYS A 37 4.32 -4.42 11.66
CA LYS A 37 3.29 -3.53 11.11
C LYS A 37 2.62 -4.17 9.91
N GLU A 38 1.33 -3.90 9.76
CA GLU A 38 0.54 -4.35 8.61
C GLU A 38 0.89 -3.51 7.38
N PHE A 39 1.20 -4.18 6.28
CA PHE A 39 1.47 -3.56 5.00
C PHE A 39 0.13 -3.18 4.37
N GLN A 40 -0.19 -1.88 4.36
CA GLN A 40 -1.46 -1.40 3.84
C GLN A 40 -1.51 -1.57 2.32
N LEU A 41 -2.60 -2.17 1.82
CA LEU A 41 -2.85 -2.36 0.40
C LEU A 41 -4.03 -1.47 -0.06
N PRO A 42 -3.83 -0.15 -0.18
CA PRO A 42 -4.91 0.81 -0.40
C PRO A 42 -5.68 0.58 -1.72
N GLN A 43 -5.10 -0.15 -2.67
CA GLN A 43 -5.75 -0.54 -3.91
C GLN A 43 -6.86 -1.59 -3.72
N PHE A 44 -6.89 -2.28 -2.58
CA PHE A 44 -7.88 -3.31 -2.29
C PHE A 44 -8.82 -2.90 -1.15
N ALA A 45 -10.00 -3.52 -1.12
CA ALA A 45 -10.99 -3.27 -0.09
C ALA A 45 -10.41 -3.60 1.30
N ASN A 46 -10.57 -2.68 2.25
CA ASN A 46 -10.10 -2.82 3.63
C ASN A 46 -8.59 -3.10 3.79
N GLY A 47 -7.77 -2.82 2.77
CA GLY A 47 -6.32 -3.01 2.82
C GLY A 47 -5.87 -4.47 2.75
N ARG A 48 -6.71 -5.39 2.26
CA ARG A 48 -6.45 -6.84 2.25
C ARG A 48 -6.46 -7.42 0.86
N LEU A 49 -5.82 -8.59 0.68
CA LEU A 49 -5.91 -9.31 -0.58
C LEU A 49 -7.37 -9.68 -0.89
N PRO A 50 -7.84 -9.52 -2.14
CA PRO A 50 -9.22 -9.82 -2.50
C PRO A 50 -9.48 -11.33 -2.64
N ASP A 51 -10.75 -11.71 -2.75
CA ASP A 51 -11.21 -13.03 -3.22
C ASP A 51 -10.62 -14.25 -2.47
N GLY A 52 -10.34 -14.09 -1.18
CA GLY A 52 -9.83 -15.18 -0.37
C GLY A 52 -8.35 -15.53 -0.64
N LEU A 53 -7.61 -14.65 -1.31
CA LEU A 53 -6.21 -14.88 -1.66
C LEU A 53 -5.33 -14.83 -0.40
N THR A 54 -4.41 -15.77 -0.29
CA THR A 54 -3.42 -15.83 0.79
C THR A 54 -2.01 -15.84 0.24
N VAL A 55 -1.04 -15.34 1.02
CA VAL A 55 0.37 -15.28 0.60
C VAL A 55 1.01 -16.65 0.77
N HIS A 56 1.59 -17.17 -0.30
CA HIS A 56 2.27 -18.47 -0.32
C HIS A 56 3.78 -18.36 -0.41
N GLY A 57 4.29 -17.26 -0.96
CA GLY A 57 5.72 -17.06 -1.09
C GLY A 57 6.07 -15.66 -1.53
N PHE A 58 7.35 -15.33 -1.37
CA PHE A 58 7.95 -14.12 -1.89
C PHE A 58 9.09 -14.47 -2.83
N GLY A 59 9.33 -13.62 -3.80
CA GLY A 59 10.44 -13.74 -4.75
C GLY A 59 11.03 -12.37 -5.04
N GLN A 60 12.31 -12.37 -5.40
CA GLN A 60 12.99 -11.18 -5.92
C GLN A 60 13.48 -11.50 -7.33
N ASP A 61 13.30 -10.58 -8.27
CA ASP A 61 13.81 -10.75 -9.63
C ASP A 61 15.29 -10.29 -9.75
N GLY A 62 15.83 -10.32 -10.97
CA GLY A 62 17.21 -9.91 -11.25
C GLY A 62 17.48 -8.41 -11.06
N HIS A 63 16.44 -7.57 -10.98
CA HIS A 63 16.55 -6.13 -10.74
C HIS A 63 16.32 -5.74 -9.28
N GLY A 64 16.08 -6.72 -8.41
CA GLY A 64 15.83 -6.50 -7.01
C GLY A 64 14.39 -6.12 -6.67
N GLU A 65 13.46 -6.26 -7.61
CA GLU A 65 12.03 -6.00 -7.40
C GLU A 65 11.41 -7.13 -6.58
N LEU A 66 10.53 -6.79 -5.64
CA LEU A 66 9.93 -7.73 -4.70
C LEU A 66 8.55 -8.15 -5.21
N TYR A 67 8.29 -9.45 -5.17
CA TYR A 67 7.05 -10.07 -5.63
C TYR A 67 6.45 -10.95 -4.55
N ALA A 68 5.12 -10.97 -4.47
CA ALA A 68 4.35 -11.88 -3.63
C ALA A 68 3.51 -12.83 -4.50
N MET A 69 3.69 -14.13 -4.29
CA MET A 69 2.80 -15.15 -4.83
C MET A 69 1.61 -15.31 -3.89
N VAL A 70 0.41 -15.13 -4.45
CA VAL A 70 -0.85 -15.31 -3.74
C VAL A 70 -1.72 -16.33 -4.43
N THR A 71 -2.48 -17.10 -3.65
CA THR A 71 -3.44 -18.06 -4.19
C THR A 71 -4.54 -18.36 -3.19
N ASN A 72 -5.69 -18.78 -3.70
CA ASN A 72 -6.81 -19.37 -2.95
C ASN A 72 -7.06 -20.83 -3.38
N THR A 73 -6.20 -21.38 -4.22
CA THR A 73 -6.14 -22.79 -4.62
C THR A 73 -4.86 -23.45 -4.06
N PRO A 74 -4.77 -24.79 -4.03
CA PRO A 74 -3.52 -25.47 -3.68
C PRO A 74 -2.33 -24.95 -4.49
N ALA A 75 -1.15 -24.85 -3.85
CA ALA A 75 0.09 -24.49 -4.53
C ALA A 75 0.69 -25.69 -5.26
N ASP A 76 0.05 -26.10 -6.36
CA ASP A 76 0.44 -27.21 -7.22
C ASP A 76 1.12 -26.77 -8.53
N GLY A 77 1.33 -25.45 -8.70
CA GLY A 77 1.93 -24.85 -9.89
C GLY A 77 0.96 -24.55 -11.03
N ASN A 78 -0.33 -24.88 -10.90
CA ASN A 78 -1.34 -24.64 -11.94
C ASN A 78 -2.18 -23.37 -11.70
N GLY A 79 -1.85 -22.57 -10.70
CA GLY A 79 -2.61 -21.37 -10.34
C GLY A 79 -1.80 -20.36 -9.53
N GLY A 80 -2.53 -19.37 -9.02
CA GLY A 80 -1.98 -18.24 -8.27
C GLY A 80 -1.76 -16.99 -9.11
N ILE A 81 -1.53 -15.89 -8.40
CA ILE A 81 -1.26 -14.56 -8.94
C ILE A 81 0.05 -14.08 -8.36
N ILE A 82 0.89 -13.46 -9.18
CA ILE A 82 2.11 -12.79 -8.73
C ILE A 82 1.83 -11.28 -8.69
N TYR A 83 1.88 -10.69 -7.50
CA TYR A 83 1.83 -9.24 -7.33
C TYR A 83 3.25 -8.68 -7.18
N GLN A 84 3.57 -7.65 -7.95
CA GLN A 84 4.74 -6.83 -7.72
C GLN A 84 4.45 -5.84 -6.58
N LEU A 85 5.35 -5.75 -5.61
CA LEU A 85 5.30 -4.71 -4.60
C LEU A 85 6.03 -3.49 -5.13
N VAL A 86 5.36 -2.35 -5.12
CA VAL A 86 5.90 -1.05 -5.55
C VAL A 86 5.63 0.00 -4.49
N ALA A 87 6.58 0.92 -4.30
CA ALA A 87 6.36 2.08 -3.45
C ALA A 87 5.28 2.98 -4.08
N VAL A 88 4.37 3.49 -3.27
CA VAL A 88 3.45 4.54 -3.70
C VAL A 88 4.25 5.84 -3.79
N PRO A 89 4.28 6.53 -4.94
CA PRO A 89 4.94 7.82 -5.04
C PRO A 89 4.27 8.80 -4.09
N GLU A 90 5.03 9.42 -3.20
CA GLU A 90 4.52 10.53 -2.39
C GLU A 90 3.99 11.62 -3.35
N PRO A 91 2.77 12.15 -3.12
CA PRO A 91 2.28 13.25 -3.94
C PRO A 91 3.28 14.40 -3.84
N SER A 92 3.85 14.80 -4.98
CA SER A 92 4.89 15.81 -4.99
C SER A 92 4.38 17.06 -4.28
N SER A 93 5.11 17.52 -3.27
CA SER A 93 4.79 18.67 -2.42
C SER A 93 4.39 19.93 -3.22
N TRP A 94 4.84 20.05 -4.46
CA TRP A 94 4.41 21.07 -5.43
C TRP A 94 2.89 21.16 -5.65
N PHE A 95 2.15 20.04 -5.63
CA PHE A 95 0.69 20.07 -5.75
C PHE A 95 0.00 20.60 -4.48
N LEU A 96 0.57 20.32 -3.30
CA LEU A 96 0.08 20.85 -2.03
C LEU A 96 0.32 22.37 -1.94
N PHE A 97 1.48 22.85 -2.41
CA PHE A 97 1.77 24.29 -2.45
C PHE A 97 0.97 25.05 -3.52
N ALA A 98 0.78 24.47 -4.71
CA ALA A 98 -0.03 25.10 -5.76
C ALA A 98 -1.52 25.24 -5.37
N GLY A 99 -2.08 24.25 -4.69
CA GLY A 99 -3.44 24.31 -4.15
C GLY A 99 -3.63 25.43 -3.12
N LEU A 100 -2.64 25.63 -2.24
CA LEU A 100 -2.66 26.70 -1.24
C LEU A 100 -2.56 28.10 -1.89
N CYS A 101 -1.68 28.27 -2.89
CA CYS A 101 -1.50 29.54 -3.61
C CYS A 101 -2.78 30.00 -4.33
N CYS A 102 -3.49 29.10 -5.02
CA CYS A 102 -4.75 29.43 -5.69
C CYS A 102 -5.84 29.92 -4.72
N LEU A 103 -5.86 29.38 -3.49
CA LEU A 103 -6.83 29.75 -2.46
C LEU A 103 -6.56 31.16 -1.89
N VAL A 104 -5.28 31.54 -1.76
CA VAL A 104 -4.87 32.89 -1.36
C VAL A 104 -5.20 33.93 -2.43
N ILE A 105 -4.94 33.63 -3.71
CA ILE A 105 -5.21 34.56 -4.83
C ILE A 105 -6.71 34.88 -4.94
N ARG A 106 -7.57 33.89 -4.71
CA ARG A 106 -9.03 34.06 -4.75
C ARG A 106 -9.55 34.98 -3.65
N ASN A 107 -8.97 34.93 -2.44
CA ASN A 107 -9.34 35.81 -1.33
C ASN A 107 -8.84 37.26 -1.48
N VAL A 108 -7.69 37.48 -2.12
CA VAL A 108 -7.20 38.85 -2.39
C VAL A 108 -8.08 39.57 -3.40
N ARG A 109 -8.62 38.86 -4.39
CA ARG A 109 -9.46 39.44 -5.45
C ARG A 109 -10.84 39.87 -4.94
N HIS A 110 -11.38 39.19 -3.92
CA HIS A 110 -12.70 39.50 -3.35
C HIS A 110 -12.70 40.70 -2.38
N ARG A 111 -11.55 41.05 -1.79
CA ARG A 111 -11.44 42.19 -0.86
C ARG A 111 -11.29 43.56 -1.52
N ARG A 112 -11.12 43.64 -2.84
CA ARG A 112 -10.94 44.91 -3.57
C ARG A 112 -12.23 45.50 -4.15
N SER A 113 -13.39 44.85 -3.99
CA SER A 113 -14.65 45.29 -4.59
C SER A 113 -15.61 46.02 -3.65
N THR A 114 -15.16 46.48 -2.48
CA THR A 114 -16.01 47.23 -1.52
C THR A 114 -15.29 48.48 -1.02
N LEU A 115 -15.03 49.44 -1.91
CA LEU A 115 -14.63 50.83 -1.58
C LEU A 115 -14.86 51.72 -2.82
N SER A 116 -16.12 51.94 -3.17
CA SER A 116 -16.55 53.10 -3.96
C SER A 116 -18.06 53.29 -3.77
N GLY A 117 -18.42 54.24 -2.92
CA GLY A 117 -19.79 54.64 -2.61
C GLY A 117 -19.73 55.84 -1.67
#